data_AF-A0A521BQ54-F1
#
_entry.id   AF-A0A521BQ54-F1
#
_cell.length_a   1.000
_cell.length_b   1.000
_cell.length_c   1.000
_cell.angle_alpha   90.00
_cell.angle_beta   90.00
_cell.angle_gamma   90.00
#
_symmetry.space_group_name_H-M   'P 1'
#
loop_
_entity.id
_entity.type
_entity.pdbx_description
1 polymer ?
#
loop_
_entity_poly.entity_id
_entity_poly.type
_entity_poly.pdbx_seq_one_letter_code
_entity_poly.pdbx_strand_id
1 'polypeptide(L)' 'MIKESKSYKLVNLQNRQDVMEEIAKTERDLKRMLGGQVALIAYVKEDDQKQRR' A
#
# COMPACT_ATOMS: atom_id res chain seq x y z
N MET A 1 10.57 -5.10 -26.75
CA MET A 1 9.94 -5.45 -25.46
C MET A 1 9.39 -4.17 -24.85
N ILE A 2 8.06 -3.97 -24.87
CA ILE A 2 7.43 -2.82 -24.25
C ILE A 2 7.33 -3.13 -22.75
N LYS A 3 8.11 -2.45 -21.90
CA LYS A 3 7.89 -2.50 -20.46
C LYS A 3 6.56 -1.80 -20.20
N GLU A 4 5.53 -2.56 -19.85
CA GLU A 4 4.32 -1.99 -19.28
C GLU A 4 4.73 -1.23 -18.00
N SER A 5 4.74 0.09 -18.10
CA SER A 5 4.98 0.97 -16.97
C SER A 5 3.82 0.78 -16.01
N LYS A 6 4.01 -0.03 -14.96
CA LYS A 6 3.02 -0.20 -13.91
C LYS A 6 2.73 1.19 -13.33
N SER A 7 1.54 1.71 -13.61
CA SER A 7 1.06 2.99 -13.06
C SER A 7 0.73 2.76 -11.59
N TYR A 8 1.36 3.54 -10.72
CA TYR A 8 1.10 3.56 -9.30
C TYR A 8 0.54 4.92 -8.93
N LYS A 9 -0.57 4.93 -8.19
CA LYS A 9 -1.18 6.17 -7.72
C LYS A 9 -0.92 6.37 -6.23
N LEU A 10 -0.52 7.59 -5.88
CA LEU A 10 -0.49 8.04 -4.49
C LEU A 10 -1.94 8.29 -4.03
N VAL A 11 -2.32 7.64 -2.94
CA VAL A 11 -3.66 7.74 -2.36
C VAL A 11 -3.57 8.47 -1.03
N ASN A 12 -4.45 9.45 -0.82
CA ASN A 12 -4.60 10.08 0.49
C ASN A 12 -5.47 9.20 1.41
N LEU A 13 -4.89 8.74 2.51
CA LEU A 13 -5.55 7.87 3.49
C LEU A 13 -6.07 8.62 4.73
N GLN A 14 -6.05 9.96 4.73
CA GLN A 14 -6.44 10.79 5.88
C GLN A 14 -7.82 10.43 6.47
N ASN A 15 -8.77 10.00 5.63
CA ASN A 15 -10.13 9.63 6.05
C ASN A 15 -10.37 8.10 6.10
N ARG A 16 -9.32 7.28 6.03
CA ARG A 16 -9.37 5.81 6.04
C ARG A 16 -8.68 5.26 7.28
N GLN A 17 -9.25 5.55 8.43
CA GLN A 17 -8.71 5.16 9.73
C GLN A 17 -8.57 3.63 9.86
N ASP A 18 -9.51 2.89 9.26
CA ASP A 18 -9.45 1.42 9.12
C ASP A 18 -8.15 0.94 8.47
N VAL A 19 -7.76 1.56 7.35
CA VAL A 19 -6.54 1.22 6.62
C VAL A 19 -5.29 1.65 7.38
N MET A 20 -5.33 2.82 8.02
CA MET A 20 -4.21 3.32 8.82
C MET A 20 -3.92 2.42 10.02
N GLU A 21 -4.94 1.87 10.68
CA GLU A 21 -4.79 0.92 11.77
C GLU A 21 -4.13 -0.39 11.32
N GLU A 22 -4.52 -0.89 10.15
CA GLU A 22 -3.92 -2.09 9.56
C GLU A 22 -2.44 -1.86 9.23
N ILE A 23 -2.11 -0.74 8.57
CA ILE A 23 -0.73 -0.35 8.26
C ILE A 23 0.12 -0.27 9.54
N ALA A 24 -0.39 0.39 10.59
CA ALA A 24 0.31 0.52 11.86
C ALA A 24 0.49 -0.83 12.58
N LYS A 25 -0.46 -1.75 12.45
CA LYS A 25 -0.32 -3.12 12.97
C LYS A 25 0.81 -3.85 12.23
N THR A 26 0.79 -3.83 10.90
CA THR A 26 1.83 -4.45 10.07
C THR A 26 3.22 -3.88 10.38
N GLU A 27 3.35 -2.57 10.59
CA GLU A 27 4.62 -1.94 10.95
C GLU A 27 5.19 -2.52 12.24
N ARG A 28 4.35 -2.64 13.28
CA ARG A 28 4.75 -3.19 14.58
C ARG A 28 5.17 -4.65 14.48
N ASP A 29 4.45 -5.45 13.69
CA ASP A 29 4.76 -6.86 13.48
C ASP A 29 6.10 -7.00 12.75
N LEU A 30 6.34 -6.22 11.70
CA LEU A 30 7.61 -6.22 10.96
C LEU A 30 8.79 -5.74 11.82
N LYS A 31 8.59 -4.70 12.62
CA LYS A 31 9.61 -4.22 13.58
C LYS A 31 10.01 -5.32 14.56
N ARG A 32 9.05 -6.11 15.04
CA ARG A 32 9.32 -7.26 15.91
C ARG A 32 10.05 -8.39 15.19
N MET A 33 9.65 -8.71 13.96
CA MET A 33 10.25 -9.79 13.17
C MET A 33 11.68 -9.47 12.73
N LEU A 34 11.94 -8.23 12.33
CA LEU A 34 13.23 -7.81 11.77
C LEU A 34 14.17 -7.22 12.82
N GLY A 35 13.68 -6.93 14.03
CA GLY A 35 14.48 -6.36 15.11
C GLY A 35 15.01 -4.95 14.82
N GLY A 36 14.35 -4.20 13.92
CA GLY A 36 14.86 -2.93 13.40
C GLY A 36 13.75 -1.95 12.99
N GLN A 37 14.14 -0.72 12.66
CA GLN A 37 13.21 0.28 12.12
C GLN A 37 12.77 -0.12 10.71
N VAL A 38 11.49 0.06 10.40
CA VAL A 38 10.89 -0.31 9.11
C VAL A 38 10.10 0.87 8.58
N ALA A 39 10.17 1.13 7.27
CA ALA A 39 9.31 2.08 6.58
C ALA A 39 8.37 1.30 5.66
N LEU A 40 7.06 1.58 5.76
CA LEU A 40 6.03 0.97 4.90
C LEU A 40 5.62 1.93 3.79
N ILE A 41 5.59 1.43 2.56
CA ILE A 41 5.10 2.15 1.38
C ILE A 41 3.94 1.33 0.80
N ALA A 42 2.71 1.86 0.90
CA ALA A 42 1.52 1.25 0.32
C ALA A 42 1.19 1.89 -1.04
N TYR A 43 0.81 1.07 -2.03
CA TYR A 43 0.40 1.52 -3.36
C TYR A 43 -0.80 0.71 -3.86
N VAL A 44 -1.66 1.36 -4.64
CA VAL A 44 -2.80 0.71 -5.31
C VAL A 44 -2.45 0.56 -6.78
N LYS A 45 -2.61 -0.67 -7.32
CA LYS A 45 -2.44 -0.96 -8.75
C LYS A 45 -3.74 -0.67 -9.49
N GLU A 46 -3.68 0.03 -10.62
CA GLU A 46 -4.89 0.47 -11.37
C GLU A 46 -5.55 -0.62 -12.25
N ASP A 47 -5.14 -1.89 -12.15
CA ASP A 47 -5.49 -2.89 -13.18
C ASP A 47 -6.88 -3.57 -13.04
N ASP A 48 -7.71 -3.26 -12.04
CA ASP A 48 -8.98 -3.99 -11.81
C ASP A 48 -10.28 -3.18 -11.92
N GLN A 49 -10.26 -1.92 -12.36
CA GLN A 49 -11.50 -1.12 -12.49
C GLN A 49 -12.07 -0.97 -13.91
N LYS A 50 -11.62 -1.78 -14.88
CA LYS A 50 -12.08 -1.68 -16.27
C LYS A 50 -13.28 -2.56 -16.66
N GLN A 51 -14.10 -3.03 -15.72
CA GLN A 51 -15.35 -3.73 -16.05
C GLN A 51 -16.50 -3.42 -15.08
N ARG A 52 -17.00 -2.17 -15.05
CA ARG A 52 -18.42 -1.86 -14.79
C ARG A 52 -18.75 -0.50 -15.43
N ARG A 53 -18.90 -0.49 -16.76
CA ARG A 53 -19.78 0.45 -17.45
C ARG A 53 -21.03 -0.31 -17.87
#